data_AF-A0AAW8DBT6-F1
#
_entry.id   AF-A0AAW8DBT6-F1
#
_cell.length_a   1.000
_cell.length_b   1.000
_cell.length_c   1.000
_cell.angle_alpha   90.00
_cell.angle_beta   90.00
_cell.angle_gamma   90.00
#
_symmetry.space_group_name_H-M   'P 1'
#
loop_
_entity.id
_entity.type
_entity.pdbx_description
1 polymer ?
#
loop_
_entity_poly.entity_id
_entity_poly.type
_entity_poly.pdbx_seq_one_letter_code
_entity_poly.pdbx_strand_id
1 'polypeptide(L)' 'MKRFIEGADRHQVTLLPECLEDFVGEDNPVRIVDAFVNELDLQT' A
#
# COMPACT_ATOMS: atom_id res chain seq x y z
N MET A 1 -8.10 8.82 19.79
CA MET A 1 -7.66 7.42 19.63
C MET A 1 -7.77 7.07 18.16
N LYS A 2 -6.65 6.94 17.43
CA LYS A 2 -6.68 6.47 16.04
C LYS A 2 -7.20 5.03 16.07
N ARG A 3 -8.36 4.78 15.45
CA ARG A 3 -9.02 3.46 15.39
C ARG A 3 -8.38 2.54 14.34
N PHE A 4 -7.40 3.05 13.60
CA PHE A 4 -6.71 2.35 12.51
C PHE A 4 -5.21 2.52 12.66
N ILE A 5 -4.48 1.47 12.29
CA ILE A 5 -3.03 1.53 12.11
C ILE A 5 -2.80 2.33 10.82
N GLU A 6 -2.06 3.43 10.92
CA GLU A 6 -1.63 4.19 9.75
C GLU A 6 -0.50 3.41 9.08
N GLY A 7 -0.76 2.93 7.87
CA GLY A 7 0.24 2.21 7.08
C GLY A 7 1.37 3.15 6.62
N ALA A 8 2.56 2.60 6.44
CA ALA A 8 3.64 3.28 5.75
C ALA A 8 3.43 3.19 4.23
N ASP A 9 3.87 4.20 3.49
CA ASP A 9 3.85 4.19 2.03
C ASP A 9 4.72 3.02 1.51
N ARG A 10 4.15 2.21 0.61
CA ARG A 10 4.80 1.02 0.02
C ARG A 10 5.95 1.39 -0.90
N HIS A 11 5.94 2.61 -1.45
CA HIS A 11 7.02 3.21 -2.21
C HIS A 11 8.07 3.88 -1.32
N GLN A 12 7.88 3.94 -0.01
CA GLN A 12 8.86 4.53 0.89
C GLN A 12 10.09 3.62 0.98
N VAL A 13 11.16 4.03 0.31
CA VAL A 13 12.49 3.40 0.43
C VAL A 13 13.02 3.68 1.83
N THR A 14 12.85 2.74 2.76
CA THR A 14 13.36 2.88 4.12
C THR A 14 14.71 2.16 4.20
N LEU A 15 15.82 2.93 4.32
CA LEU A 15 17.19 2.53 4.75
C LEU A 15 17.62 1.03 4.61
N LEU A 16 17.28 0.39 3.47
CA LEU A 16 17.69 -0.95 2.93
C LEU A 16 16.80 -2.18 3.28
N PRO A 17 16.57 -3.14 2.34
CA PRO A 17 16.67 -3.09 0.86
C PRO A 17 15.30 -3.27 0.16
N GLU A 18 15.20 -2.76 -1.08
CA GLU A 18 14.05 -2.84 -2.04
C GLU A 18 12.69 -2.40 -1.45
N CYS A 19 11.97 -1.52 -2.14
CA CYS A 19 10.64 -1.12 -1.71
C CYS A 19 9.74 -2.34 -1.58
N LEU A 20 8.74 -2.31 -0.69
CA LEU A 20 7.79 -3.42 -0.59
C LEU A 20 7.19 -3.75 -1.96
N GLU A 21 7.01 -2.74 -2.80
CA GLU A 21 6.58 -2.85 -4.19
C GLU A 21 7.46 -3.76 -5.07
N ASP A 22 8.77 -3.81 -4.84
CA ASP A 22 9.68 -4.65 -5.63
C ASP A 22 9.43 -6.15 -5.38
N PHE A 23 8.79 -6.49 -4.25
CA PHE A 23 8.37 -7.85 -3.90
C PHE A 23 6.91 -8.17 -4.27
N VAL A 24 6.14 -7.15 -4.66
CA VAL A 24 4.73 -7.30 -5.01
C VAL A 24 4.61 -7.29 -6.53
N GLY A 25 4.64 -8.48 -7.14
CA GLY A 25 4.37 -8.62 -8.57
C GLY A 25 2.97 -8.12 -8.97
N GLU A 26 2.78 -7.88 -10.26
CA GLU A 26 1.49 -7.42 -10.83
C GLU A 26 0.35 -8.43 -10.56
N ASP A 27 0.66 -9.73 -10.57
CA ASP A 27 -0.30 -10.80 -10.29
C ASP A 27 -0.53 -11.06 -8.79
N ASN A 28 0.10 -10.27 -7.90
CA ASN A 28 -0.03 -10.50 -6.47
C ASN A 28 -1.47 -10.15 -6.02
N PRO A 29 -2.17 -11.05 -5.30
CA PRO A 29 -3.54 -10.79 -4.85
C PRO A 29 -3.68 -9.54 -3.99
N VAL A 30 -2.61 -9.06 -3.35
CA VAL A 30 -2.65 -7.82 -2.57
C VAL A 30 -2.96 -6.58 -3.41
N ARG A 31 -2.75 -6.62 -4.74
CA ARG A 31 -3.11 -5.55 -5.69
C ARG A 31 -4.62 -5.27 -5.72
N ILE A 32 -5.45 -6.22 -5.30
CA ILE A 32 -6.90 -6.00 -5.18
C ILE A 32 -7.23 -4.94 -4.12
N VAL A 33 -6.39 -4.80 -3.09
CA VAL A 33 -6.56 -3.80 -2.05
C VAL A 33 -6.31 -2.41 -2.61
N ASP A 34 -5.28 -2.25 -3.45
CA ASP A 34 -4.96 -0.99 -4.12
C ASP A 34 -6.10 -0.59 -5.06
N ALA A 35 -6.60 -1.55 -5.88
CA ALA A 35 -7.74 -1.33 -6.77
C ALA A 35 -9.01 -0.92 -5.99
N PHE A 36 -9.32 -1.64 -4.91
CA PHE A 36 -10.47 -1.35 -4.07
C PHE A 36 -10.38 0.05 -3.44
N VAL A 37 -9.23 0.42 -2.87
CA VAL A 37 -9.05 1.74 -2.25
C VAL A 37 -9.12 2.86 -3.28
N ASN A 38 -8.57 2.68 -4.47
CA ASN A 38 -8.64 3.67 -5.56
C ASN A 38 -10.08 3.89 -6.08
N GLU A 39 -10.96 2.89 -5.96
CA GLU A 39 -12.38 3.01 -6.31
C GLU A 39 -13.24 3.66 -5.21
N LEU A 40 -12.73 3.75 -3.97
CA LEU A 40 -13.43 4.43 -2.90
C LEU A 40 -13.33 5.95 -3.08
N ASP A 41 -14.47 6.64 -3.06
CA ASP A 41 -14.54 8.10 -2.97
C ASP A 41 -14.16 8.58 -1.56
N LEU A 42 -12.86 8.50 -1.26
CA LEU A 42 -12.30 8.97 0.00
C LEU A 42 -12.10 10.48 -0.09
N GLN A 43 -13.03 11.24 0.49
CA GLN A 43 -12.85 12.67 0.69
C GLN A 43 -11.65 12.90 1.62
N THR A 44 -10.61 13.53 1.08
CA THR A 44 -9.31 13.75 1.73
C THR A 44 -9.34 14.91 2.71
#